data_AF-X1IK64-F1
#
_entry.id   AF-X1IK64-F1
#
_cell.length_a   1.000
_cell.length_b   1.000
_cell.length_c   1.000
_cell.angle_alpha   90.00
_cell.angle_beta   90.00
_cell.angle_gamma   90.00
#
_symmetry.space_group_name_H-M   'P 1'
#
loop_
_entity.id
_entity.type
_entity.pdbx_description
1 polymer ?
#
loop_
_entity_poly.entity_id
_entity_poly.type
_entity_poly.pdbx_seq_one_letter_code
_entity_poly.pdbx_strand_id
1 'polypeptide(L)' 'MTGLSALGIFMILYGVFCLVVGIFKIPVIWNMGKIQGFRKFLGEIGTQIFIIVWGGASLGFGIFFLIRNMPK' A
#
# COMPACT_ATOMS: atom_id res chain seq x y z
N MET A 1 19.49 -13.64 -4.09
CA MET A 1 18.35 -13.12 -3.30
C MET A 1 17.26 -14.18 -3.32
N THR A 2 16.90 -14.77 -2.18
CA THR A 2 15.76 -15.72 -2.12
C THR A 2 14.47 -14.98 -2.48
N GLY A 3 13.57 -15.63 -3.22
CA GLY A 3 12.35 -14.99 -3.75
C GLY A 3 11.47 -14.33 -2.67
N LEU A 4 11.48 -14.86 -1.44
CA LEU A 4 10.80 -14.26 -0.29
C LEU A 4 11.34 -12.87 0.09
N SER A 5 12.65 -12.65 0.02
CA SER A 5 13.26 -11.36 0.36
C SER A 5 12.90 -10.29 -0.67
N ALA A 6 12.87 -10.65 -1.95
CA ALA A 6 12.43 -9.76 -3.02
C ALA A 6 10.95 -9.36 -2.84
N LEU A 7 10.10 -10.30 -2.43
CA LEU A 7 8.68 -10.07 -2.20
C LEU A 7 8.43 -9.15 -0.99
N GLY A 8 9.19 -9.32 0.10
CA GLY A 8 9.15 -8.42 1.26
C GLY A 8 9.53 -6.98 0.92
N ILE A 9 10.62 -6.78 0.16
CA ILE A 9 11.05 -5.45 -0.30
C ILE A 9 9.97 -4.83 -1.20
N PHE A 10 9.39 -5.60 -2.11
CA PHE A 10 8.32 -5.13 -3.00
C PHE A 10 7.07 -4.69 -2.22
N MET A 11 6.67 -5.45 -1.20
CA MET A 11 5.54 -5.11 -0.33
C MET A 11 5.78 -3.87 0.52
N ILE A 12 7.01 -3.66 0.99
CA ILE A 12 7.39 -2.43 1.69
C ILE A 12 7.29 -1.24 0.73
N LEU A 13 7.89 -1.36 -0.46
CA LEU A 13 7.85 -0.30 -1.47
C LEU A 13 6.41 0.06 -1.86
N TYR A 14 5.57 -0.96 -2.09
CA TYR A 14 4.16 -0.79 -2.41
C TYR A 14 3.38 -0.17 -1.24
N GLY A 15 3.62 -0.61 0.00
CA GLY A 15 2.97 -0.06 1.18
C GLY A 15 3.30 1.43 1.39
N VAL A 16 4.56 1.81 1.21
CA VAL A 16 4.98 3.23 1.21
C VAL A 16 4.28 4.00 0.09
N PHE A 17 4.23 3.44 -1.13
CA PHE A 17 3.54 4.08 -2.25
C PHE A 17 2.05 4.32 -1.94
N CYS A 18 1.35 3.33 -1.40
CA CYS A 18 -0.04 3.48 -0.96
C CYS A 18 -0.21 4.59 0.09
N LEU A 19 0.65 4.65 1.11
CA LEU A 19 0.59 5.72 2.11
C LEU A 19 0.79 7.10 1.48
N VAL A 20 1.77 7.25 0.59
CA VAL A 20 2.02 8.51 -0.11
C VAL A 20 0.80 8.92 -0.95
N VAL A 21 0.23 7.99 -1.71
CA VAL A 21 -0.98 8.25 -2.52
C VAL A 21 -2.19 8.60 -1.64
N GLY A 22 -2.35 7.95 -0.49
CA GLY A 22 -3.43 8.22 0.45
C GLY A 22 -3.28 9.56 1.18
N ILE A 23 -2.07 9.94 1.57
CA ILE A 23 -1.79 11.19 2.32
C ILE A 23 -1.79 12.40 1.38
N PHE A 24 -1.02 12.33 0.29
CA PHE A 24 -0.85 13.47 -0.63
C PHE A 24 -1.97 13.59 -1.66
N LYS A 25 -2.92 12.64 -1.68
CA LYS A 25 -4.03 12.60 -2.64
C LYS A 25 -3.58 12.89 -4.08
N ILE A 26 -2.54 12.20 -4.53
CA ILE A 26 -1.91 12.52 -5.83
C ILE A 26 -2.99 12.50 -6.93
N PRO A 27 -3.26 13.64 -7.60
CA PRO A 27 -4.44 13.81 -8.45
C PRO A 27 -4.40 12.91 -9.68
N VAL A 28 -3.20 12.54 -10.14
CA VAL A 28 -3.01 11.59 -11.26
C VAL A 28 -3.60 10.22 -10.94
N ILE A 29 -3.42 9.75 -9.70
CA ILE A 29 -3.87 8.41 -9.27
C ILE A 29 -5.31 8.48 -8.79
N TRP A 30 -5.66 9.55 -8.06
CA TRP A 30 -7.00 9.79 -7.55
C TRP A 30 -8.05 10.07 -8.63
N ASN A 31 -7.64 10.59 -9.80
CA ASN A 31 -8.53 10.75 -10.96
C ASN A 31 -8.54 9.54 -11.89
N MET A 32 -7.85 8.43 -11.57
CA MET A 32 -8.00 7.21 -12.36
C MET A 32 -9.37 6.58 -12.11
N GLY A 33 -9.97 6.01 -13.16
CA GLY A 33 -11.29 5.37 -13.08
C GLY A 33 -11.41 4.31 -11.97
N LYS A 34 -10.31 3.62 -11.64
CA LYS A 34 -10.26 2.67 -10.51
C LYS A 34 -10.56 3.35 -9.17
N ILE A 35 -9.82 4.42 -8.84
CA ILE A 35 -9.99 5.14 -7.57
C ILE A 35 -11.32 5.91 -7.57
N GLN A 36 -11.77 6.43 -8.71
CA GLN A 36 -13.08 7.08 -8.82
C GLN A 36 -14.24 6.12 -8.49
N GLY A 37 -14.14 4.85 -8.90
CA GLY A 37 -15.12 3.82 -8.51
C GLY A 37 -15.17 3.61 -7.00
N PHE A 38 -14.01 3.47 -6.35
CA PHE A 38 -13.91 3.40 -4.89
C PHE A 38 -14.45 4.67 -4.23
N ARG A 39 -14.13 5.85 -4.76
CA ARG A 39 -14.59 7.14 -4.25
C ARG A 39 -16.09 7.34 -4.38
N LYS A 40 -16.71 6.75 -5.41
CA LYS A 40 -18.17 6.75 -5.58
C LYS A 40 -18.87 5.82 -4.57
N PHE A 41 -18.21 4.75 -4.14
CA PHE A 41 -18.79 3.76 -3.22
C PHE A 41 -18.52 4.08 -1.74
N LEU A 42 -17.27 4.38 -1.39
CA LEU A 42 -16.81 4.66 -0.02
C LEU A 42 -16.76 6.14 0.33
N GLY A 43 -16.95 7.02 -0.66
CA GLY A 43 -16.69 8.44 -0.51
C GLY A 43 -15.19 8.77 -0.52
N GLU A 44 -14.90 10.06 -0.45
CA GLU A 44 -13.52 10.58 -0.51
C GLU A 44 -12.70 10.21 0.72
N ILE A 45 -13.25 10.45 1.92
CA ILE A 45 -12.59 10.11 3.17
C ILE A 45 -12.48 8.59 3.34
N GLY A 46 -13.51 7.83 2.97
CA GLY A 46 -13.48 6.36 3.04
C GLY A 46 -12.42 5.76 2.13
N THR A 47 -12.27 6.26 0.90
CA THR A 47 -11.22 5.81 -0.03
C THR A 47 -9.83 6.17 0.47
N GLN A 48 -9.68 7.36 1.08
CA GLN A 48 -8.43 7.78 1.70
C GLN A 48 -8.01 6.82 2.83
N ILE A 49 -8.92 6.56 3.76
CA ILE A 49 -8.69 5.66 4.90
C ILE A 49 -8.40 4.25 4.39
N PHE A 50 -9.14 3.76 3.38
CA PHE A 50 -8.91 2.44 2.80
C PHE A 50 -7.49 2.30 2.25
N ILE A 51 -7.02 3.28 1.46
CA ILE A 51 -5.67 3.27 0.88
C ILE A 51 -4.60 3.34 1.97
N ILE A 52 -4.82 4.15 3.02
CA ILE A 52 -3.88 4.28 4.13
C ILE A 52 -3.80 2.99 4.94
N VAL A 53 -4.94 2.39 5.30
CA VAL A 53 -5.00 1.12 6.04
C VAL A 53 -4.38 0.00 5.21
N TRP A 54 -4.65 -0.05 3.90
CA TRP A 54 -4.05 -1.02 3.00
C TRP A 54 -2.53 -0.87 2.90
N GLY A 55 -2.05 0.38 2.81
CA GLY A 55 -0.62 0.69 2.80
C GLY A 55 0.07 0.29 4.11
N GLY A 56 -0.55 0.60 5.25
CA GLY A 56 -0.07 0.20 6.58
C GLY A 56 -0.03 -1.32 6.76
N ALA A 57 -1.08 -2.02 6.32
CA ALA A 57 -1.12 -3.48 6.34
C ALA A 57 -0.01 -4.09 5.46
N SER A 58 0.16 -3.60 4.23
CA SER A 58 1.23 -4.05 3.32
C SER A 58 2.63 -3.83 3.91
N LEU A 59 2.85 -2.70 4.59
CA LEU A 59 4.10 -2.43 5.31
C LEU A 59 4.32 -3.41 6.46
N GLY A 60 3.31 -3.64 7.30
CA GLY A 60 3.40 -4.58 8.41
C GLY A 60 3.71 -6.01 7.95
N PHE A 61 2.99 -6.48 6.91
CA PHE A 61 3.26 -7.79 6.32
C PHE A 61 4.63 -7.85 5.64
N GLY A 62 5.06 -6.78 4.96
CA GLY A 62 6.37 -6.71 4.31
C GLY A 62 7.52 -6.82 5.32
N ILE A 63 7.43 -6.10 6.44
CA ILE A 63 8.39 -6.17 7.55
C ILE A 63 8.38 -7.56 8.18
N PHE A 64 7.19 -8.13 8.44
CA PHE A 64 7.06 -9.48 8.99
C PHE A 64 7.74 -10.53 8.12
N PHE A 65 7.53 -10.47 6.80
CA PHE A 65 8.13 -11.41 5.84
C PHE A 65 9.65 -11.24 5.75
N LEU A 66 10.14 -10.00 5.83
CA LEU A 66 11.56 -9.69 5.81
C LEU A 66 12.27 -10.18 7.08
N ILE A 67 11.67 -10.02 8.25
CA ILE A 67 12.19 -10.53 9.53
C ILE A 67 12.17 -12.06 9.56
N ARG A 68 11.09 -12.69 9.07
CA ARG A 68 10.97 -14.16 9.07
C ARG A 68 11.93 -14.84 8.11
N ASN A 69 12.36 -14.16 7.04
CA ASN A 69 13.26 -14.71 6.02
C ASN A 69 14.73 -14.30 6.21
N MET A 70 15.08 -13.53 7.24
CA MET A 70 16.48 -13.37 7.63
C MET A 70 16.97 -14.70 8.22
N PRO A 71 18.02 -15.32 7.64
CA PRO A 71 18.68 -16.44 8.32
C PRO A 71 19.26 -15.92 9.65
N LYS A 72 18.94 -16.61 10.74
CA LYS A 72 19.59 -16.37 12.04
C LYS A 72 21.04 -16.80 11.98
#